data_AF-A0A9W4T668-F1
#
_entry.id   AF-A0A9W4T668-F1
#
_cell.length_a   1.000
_cell.length_b   1.000
_cell.length_c   1.000
_cell.angle_alpha   90.00
_cell.angle_beta   90.00
_cell.angle_gamma   90.00
#
_symmetry.space_group_name_H-M   'P 1'
#
loop_
_entity.id
_entity.type
_entity.pdbx_description
1 polymer ?
#
loop_
_entity_poly.entity_id
_entity_poly.type
_entity_poly.pdbx_seq_one_letter_code
_entity_poly.pdbx_strand_id
1 'polypeptide(L)' 'IEILKGVREKPIPTTNRIFVKLYQKCWKHEPDERPDIDQVILELNSIDPESEYYSKEDGESEKIENEDDFSDCDVKFYV' A
#
# COMPACT_ATOMS: atom_id res chain seq x y z
N ILE A 1 -3.76 1.08 16.96
CA ILE A 1 -4.20 -0.20 16.34
C ILE A 1 -4.78 -0.01 14.92
N GLU A 2 -4.94 1.20 14.39
CA GLU A 2 -5.53 1.43 13.06
C GLU A 2 -4.77 0.77 11.89
N ILE A 3 -3.44 0.66 11.99
CA ILE A 3 -2.60 -0.02 10.99
C ILE A 3 -2.96 -1.51 10.85
N LEU A 4 -3.30 -2.17 11.98
CA LEU A 4 -3.74 -3.58 12.00
C LEU A 4 -5.12 -3.75 11.35
N LYS A 5 -5.92 -2.67 11.30
CA LYS A 5 -7.22 -2.63 10.60
C LYS A 5 -7.06 -2.24 9.12
N GLY A 6 -5.85 -2.23 8.58
CA GLY A 6 -5.59 -1.86 7.19
C GLY A 6 -5.73 -0.36 6.90
N VAL A 7 -5.87 0.50 7.91
CA VAL A 7 -5.94 1.96 7.68
C VAL A 7 -4.59 2.44 7.14
N ARG A 8 -4.65 3.29 6.11
CA ARG A 8 -3.52 3.90 5.43
C ARG A 8 -3.79 5.39 5.16
N GLU A 9 -2.74 6.14 4.86
CA GLU A 9 -2.89 7.55 4.50
C GLU A 9 -3.67 7.74 3.20
N LYS A 10 -4.37 8.88 3.09
CA LYS A 10 -5.06 9.25 1.86
C LYS A 10 -4.09 9.97 0.93
N PRO A 11 -4.03 9.62 -0.37
CA PRO A 11 -3.17 10.33 -1.31
C PRO A 11 -3.48 11.83 -1.37
N ILE A 12 -2.43 12.64 -1.47
CA ILE A 12 -2.55 14.09 -1.61
C ILE A 12 -2.74 14.43 -3.10
N PRO A 13 -3.69 15.32 -3.47
CA PRO A 13 -4.02 15.55 -4.87
C PRO A 13 -2.91 16.16 -5.74
N THR A 14 -1.81 16.58 -5.14
CA THR A 14 -0.63 17.13 -5.82
C THR A 14 0.53 16.14 -5.85
N THR A 15 0.29 14.89 -5.44
CA THR A 15 1.26 13.82 -5.51
C THR A 15 1.19 13.17 -6.89
N ASN A 16 2.34 12.87 -7.46
CA ASN A 16 2.46 12.14 -8.72
C ASN A 16 1.67 10.81 -8.64
N ARG A 17 0.78 10.56 -9.62
CA ARG A 17 -0.12 9.40 -9.59
C ARG A 17 0.63 8.07 -9.61
N ILE A 18 1.77 8.00 -10.29
CA ILE A 18 2.60 6.78 -10.35
C ILE A 18 3.23 6.53 -8.99
N PHE A 19 3.74 7.57 -8.34
CA PHE A 19 4.27 7.47 -6.98
C PHE A 19 3.21 6.98 -5.99
N VAL A 20 1.97 7.46 -6.11
CA VAL A 20 0.85 6.98 -5.30
C VAL A 20 0.63 5.48 -5.45
N LYS A 21 0.54 5.01 -6.70
CA LYS A 21 0.38 3.58 -6.98
C LYS A 21 1.55 2.76 -6.44
N LEU A 22 2.77 3.28 -6.50
CA LEU A 22 3.95 2.58 -6.01
C LEU A 22 3.89 2.37 -4.49
N TYR A 23 3.71 3.43 -3.70
CA TYR A 23 3.65 3.25 -2.23
C TYR A 23 2.43 2.42 -1.82
N GLN A 24 1.35 2.45 -2.62
CA GLN A 24 0.19 1.60 -2.42
C GLN A 24 0.47 0.10 -2.66
N LYS A 25 1.41 -0.25 -3.54
CA LYS A 25 1.88 -1.63 -3.64
C LYS A 25 2.77 -1.99 -2.45
N CYS A 26 3.67 -1.09 -2.04
CA CYS A 26 4.60 -1.31 -0.94
C CYS A 26 3.92 -1.57 0.41
N TRP A 27 2.71 -1.07 0.63
CA TRP A 27 2.01 -1.16 1.91
C TRP A 27 0.97 -2.28 2.01
N LYS A 28 0.93 -3.20 1.03
CA LYS A 28 0.02 -4.36 1.00
C LYS A 28 0.16 -5.16 2.29
N HIS A 29 -0.96 -5.71 2.78
CA HIS A 29 -1.00 -6.40 4.06
C HIS A 29 -0.07 -7.62 4.03
N GLU A 30 -0.30 -8.48 3.03
CA GLU A 30 0.52 -9.65 2.73
C GLU A 30 1.95 -9.24 2.35
N PRO A 31 2.97 -9.74 3.07
CA PRO A 31 4.36 -9.44 2.76
C PRO A 31 4.78 -9.85 1.35
N ASP A 32 4.29 -10.99 0.88
CA ASP A 32 4.65 -11.56 -0.43
C ASP A 32 4.07 -10.77 -1.62
N GLU A 33 3.06 -9.94 -1.37
CA GLU A 33 2.49 -9.03 -2.38
C GLU A 33 3.28 -7.72 -2.53
N ARG A 34 4.26 -7.48 -1.65
CA ARG A 34 5.06 -6.25 -1.71
C ARG A 34 6.18 -6.41 -2.74
N PRO A 35 6.49 -5.34 -3.49
CA PRO A 35 7.60 -5.36 -4.43
C PRO A 35 8.95 -5.43 -3.72
N ASP A 36 9.91 -6.07 -4.37
CA ASP A 36 11.32 -6.05 -3.94
C ASP A 36 11.91 -4.65 -4.09
N ILE A 37 12.95 -4.35 -3.30
CA ILE A 37 13.59 -3.03 -3.33
C ILE A 37 14.11 -2.65 -4.73
N ASP A 38 14.59 -3.62 -5.51
CA ASP A 38 15.05 -3.39 -6.87
C ASP A 38 13.90 -2.99 -7.80
N GLN A 39 12.72 -3.59 -7.65
CA GLN A 39 11.52 -3.21 -8.39
C GLN A 39 11.05 -1.81 -8.02
N VAL A 40 11.11 -1.47 -6.72
CA VAL A 40 10.79 -0.11 -6.25
C VAL A 40 11.73 0.92 -6.87
N ILE A 41 13.04 0.66 -6.89
CA ILE A 41 14.03 1.55 -7.50
C ILE A 41 13.78 1.71 -9.01
N LEU A 42 13.49 0.62 -9.72
CA LEU A 42 13.15 0.66 -11.14
C LEU A 42 11.91 1.50 -11.41
N GLU A 43 10.82 1.29 -10.64
CA GLU A 43 9.60 2.09 -10.76
C GLU A 43 9.89 3.56 -10.47
N LEU A 44 10.61 3.89 -9.38
CA LEU A 44 10.98 5.27 -9.04
C LEU A 44 11.76 5.97 -10.15
N ASN A 45 12.74 5.29 -10.75
CA ASN A 45 13.54 5.85 -11.84
C ASN A 45 12.73 6.07 -13.13
N SER A 46 11.62 5.34 -13.29
CA SER A 46 10.72 5.49 -14.44
C SER A 46 9.63 6.56 -14.24
N ILE A 47 9.53 7.14 -13.04
CA ILE A 47 8.54 8.18 -12.77
C ILE A 47 8.91 9.44 -13.53
N ASP A 48 8.03 9.81 -14.47
CA ASP A 48 8.10 11.10 -15.13
C ASP A 48 7.63 12.21 -14.15
N PRO A 49 8.46 13.22 -13.85
CA PRO A 49 8.06 14.34 -13.00
C PRO A 49 6.90 15.15 -13.58
N GLU A 50 6.64 15.07 -14.89
CA GLU A 50 5.57 15.79 -15.58
C GLU A 50 4.25 15.00 -15.65
N SER A 51 4.22 13.77 -15.14
CA SER A 51 3.02 12.93 -15.17
C SER A 51 1.87 13.49 -14.31
N GLU A 52 0.64 13.07 -14.63
CA GLU A 52 -0.57 13.54 -13.97
C GLU A 52 -0.53 13.37 -12.44
N TYR A 53 -1.07 14.37 -11.76
CA TYR A 53 -1.28 14.35 -10.31
C TYR A 53 -2.46 13.46 -9.93
N TYR A 54 -2.42 12.92 -8.72
CA TYR A 54 -3.52 12.14 -8.17
C TYR A 54 -4.80 12.99 -8.07
N SER A 55 -5.86 12.60 -8.76
CA SER A 55 -7.17 13.24 -8.64
C SER A 55 -8.02 12.50 -7.60
N LYS A 56 -8.77 13.23 -6.77
CA LYS A 56 -9.61 12.63 -5.72
C LYS A 56 -10.73 11.70 -6.23
N GLU A 57 -10.94 11.63 -7.55
CA GLU A 57 -12.05 10.89 -8.17
C GLU A 57 -11.74 9.42 -8.53
N ASP A 58 -10.49 8.96 -8.37
CA ASP A 58 -10.14 7.55 -8.55
C ASP A 58 -10.41 6.77 -7.25
N GLY A 59 -11.69 6.61 -6.91
CA GLY A 59 -12.13 5.71 -5.85
C GLY A 59 -12.27 4.29 -6.35
N GLU A 60 -11.17 3.56 -6.53
CA GLU A 60 -11.24 2.10 -6.67
C GLU A 60 -11.31 1.49 -5.27
N SER A 61 -12.55 1.35 -4.80
CA SER A 61 -12.86 0.56 -3.61
C SER A 61 -12.76 -0.91 -4.00
N GLU A 62 -11.58 -1.51 -3.83
CA GLU A 62 -11.51 -2.97 -3.67
C GLU A 62 -12.19 -3.29 -2.34
N LYS A 63 -13.45 -3.74 -2.42
CA LYS A 63 -14.13 -4.39 -1.31
C LYS A 63 -13.35 -5.66 -1.00
N ILE A 64 -12.62 -5.69 0.10
CA ILE A 64 -12.21 -6.95 0.70
C ILE A 64 -13.31 -7.33 1.70
N GLU A 65 -14.29 -8.11 1.22
CA GLU A 65 -15.02 -9.03 2.09
C GLU A 65 -14.09 -10.23 2.27
N ASN A 66 -13.59 -10.44 3.49
CA ASN A 66 -13.35 -11.75 4.05
C ASN A 66 -13.29 -11.61 5.58
N GLU A 67 -14.33 -12.16 6.23
CA GLU A 67 -14.28 -12.62 7.61
C GLU A 67 -13.29 -13.79 7.67
N ASP A 68 -12.02 -13.52 7.95
CA ASP A 68 -11.08 -14.59 8.28
C ASP A 68 -10.54 -14.35 9.69
N ASP A 69 -11.13 -15.16 10.57
CA ASP A 69 -10.66 -15.68 11.85
C ASP A 69 -9.34 -15.09 12.37
N PHE A 70 -9.48 -14.21 13.37
CA PHE A 70 -8.38 -13.69 14.17
C PHE A 70 -7.84 -14.82 15.07
N SER A 71 -7.18 -15.81 14.47
CA SER A 71 -6.51 -16.89 15.20
C SER A 71 -5.16 -16.38 15.70
N ASP A 72 -5.23 -15.86 16.92
CA ASP A 72 -4.20 -15.85 17.97
C ASP A 72 -2.76 -15.54 17.52
N CYS A 73 -2.40 -14.25 17.55
CA CYS A 73 -1.00 -13.85 17.58
C CYS A 73 -0.43 -14.18 18.97
N ASP A 74 0.04 -15.42 19.16
CA ASP A 74 0.77 -15.85 20.34
C ASP A 74 2.11 -15.09 20.44
N VAL A 75 2.07 -13.90 21.05
CA VAL A 75 3.25 -13.21 21.60
C VAL A 75 3.63 -13.91 22.90
N LYS A 76 3.97 -15.21 22.82
CA LYS A 76 4.56 -15.99 23.91
C LYS A 76 5.46 -17.07 23.34
N PHE A 77 6.74 -16.74 23.17
CA PHE A 77 7.90 -17.46 23.75
C PHE A 77 9.17 -16.97 23.03
N TYR A 78 9.69 -15.82 23.47
CA TYR A 78 11.14 -15.70 23.62
C TYR A 78 11.44 -16.23 25.03
N VAL A 79 11.85 -17.50 25.10
CA VAL A 79 12.65 -18.03 26.21
C VAL A 79 14.04 -18.30 25.67
#